data_AF-A0A949RU66-F1
#
_entry.id   AF-A0A949RU66-F1
#
_cell.length_a   1.000
_cell.length_b   1.000
_cell.length_c   1.000
_cell.angle_alpha   90.00
_cell.angle_beta   90.00
_cell.angle_gamma   90.00
#
_symmetry.space_group_name_H-M   'P 1'
#
loop_
_entity.id
_entity.type
_entity.pdbx_description
1 polymer ?
#
loop_
_entity_poly.entity_id
_entity_poly.type
_entity_poly.pdbx_seq_one_letter_code
_entity_poly.pdbx_strand_id
1 'polypeptide(L)'
;MVLADSPRSSHKHLTNSLLTFWAFGLYWWKIGTCEGRSNMVERRLKVFISYARSDYRRAHDLYKRLIGDGLDAWIDKEYLLPGQNRELEISKFVRETDVVIVCHSKEFNKDGFHQKEVRLALEVAKEKTEDGIFIIPVRLEECDLLENLRHLQHVDLFLGPRVTDYVYTDYESLLASLRKRANDVGASLPIKQNRPSKVSSRKIKKDRPIYDFLLKNWLIRHGIDANPFGRPDFNSYPFYPDGATRPDKWEVFVAPFPLLAQCPTMEDAKALAYLLKRDHNIFPVWIWPQQTESVQSPFLTLAYSVAHTWLDILPTQPQMFFDLPSEIQNALLELLCWSLGSNEALAHVVRLKSHQRDENIIILLRKISEFNGGFLPTEMPQDRVLLSWLKIRPPDMARTHLLLLGDDLFHILPVKWFKQFAPLIPVLSLDGIDVKLFTSSSLTVSLPLGRIELIWSEQWLKRSLESQFDVALHTEMREMGVAIRFHDLFGPGVTEQETTDKLVFSSNYSLAHMLNLGNRLLQYHCEKRGVFEKYLYVEDLETILNSA
;
A
#
# COMPACT_ATOMS: atom_id res chain seq x y z
N MET A 1 39.40 54.79 -39.26
CA MET A 1 40.65 55.18 -39.96
C MET A 1 41.81 54.82 -39.04
N VAL A 2 42.65 53.87 -39.47
CA VAL A 2 44.07 53.66 -39.07
C VAL A 2 44.28 53.12 -37.63
N LEU A 3 44.65 51.84 -37.43
CA LEU A 3 46.02 51.26 -37.50
C LEU A 3 46.99 52.01 -36.56
N ALA A 4 47.95 51.45 -35.84
CA ALA A 4 48.50 50.14 -35.57
C ALA A 4 49.35 50.30 -34.28
N ASP A 5 49.74 49.23 -33.61
CA ASP A 5 51.16 48.96 -33.38
C ASP A 5 51.40 47.61 -32.67
N SER A 6 52.34 46.88 -33.25
CA SER A 6 53.08 45.73 -32.69
C SER A 6 54.56 46.18 -32.62
N PRO A 7 55.61 45.32 -32.49
CA PRO A 7 55.77 43.96 -31.93
C PRO A 7 57.05 43.84 -31.05
N ARG A 8 57.39 42.61 -30.59
CA ARG A 8 58.75 42.00 -30.50
C ARG A 8 58.61 40.66 -29.73
N SER A 9 58.62 39.46 -30.33
CA SER A 9 59.59 38.71 -31.17
C SER A 9 60.64 37.91 -30.38
N SER A 10 60.57 36.58 -30.46
CA SER A 10 61.67 35.60 -30.69
C SER A 10 61.23 34.21 -30.22
N HIS A 11 61.59 33.05 -30.79
CA HIS A 11 62.14 32.61 -32.07
C HIS A 11 61.93 31.07 -32.10
N LYS A 12 61.38 30.51 -33.20
CA LYS A 12 61.97 29.42 -34.06
C LYS A 12 62.03 28.00 -33.43
N HIS A 13 61.68 26.87 -34.06
CA HIS A 13 61.81 26.42 -35.46
C HIS A 13 60.81 25.30 -35.83
N LEU A 14 60.42 25.29 -37.11
CA LEU A 14 59.67 24.29 -37.90
C LEU A 14 60.55 23.11 -38.38
N THR A 15 59.93 22.00 -38.79
CA THR A 15 60.06 21.31 -40.11
C THR A 15 58.91 20.27 -40.25
N ASN A 16 57.94 20.39 -41.19
CA ASN A 16 57.91 19.98 -42.62
C ASN A 16 58.07 18.45 -42.84
N SER A 17 57.38 17.73 -43.73
CA SER A 17 56.41 18.02 -44.82
C SER A 17 56.02 16.67 -45.50
N LEU A 18 54.73 16.47 -45.78
CA LEU A 18 54.05 15.86 -46.96
C LEU A 18 54.65 14.70 -47.81
N LEU A 19 53.71 13.92 -48.38
CA LEU A 19 53.73 12.90 -49.47
C LEU A 19 53.37 11.50 -48.92
N THR A 20 52.40 10.73 -49.42
CA THR A 20 51.66 10.76 -50.69
C THR A 20 50.41 9.89 -50.57
N PHE A 21 49.32 10.40 -51.15
CA PHE A 21 48.14 9.66 -51.54
C PHE A 21 48.48 8.43 -52.40
N TRP A 22 47.86 7.28 -52.08
CA TRP A 22 47.06 6.40 -52.97
C TRP A 22 47.05 4.97 -52.42
N ALA A 23 45.98 4.61 -51.68
CA ALA A 23 45.48 3.23 -51.57
C ALA A 23 44.22 3.15 -50.70
N PHE A 24 43.08 2.87 -51.35
CA PHE A 24 41.85 2.25 -50.81
C PHE A 24 41.08 3.06 -49.73
N GLY A 25 39.95 3.69 -50.01
CA GLY A 25 38.80 3.13 -50.71
C GLY A 25 37.70 2.84 -49.70
N LEU A 26 36.65 3.66 -49.72
CA LEU A 26 35.31 3.33 -49.18
C LEU A 26 35.22 3.06 -47.67
N TYR A 27 35.06 4.12 -46.87
CA TYR A 27 33.87 4.27 -46.01
C TYR A 27 33.73 5.71 -45.48
N TRP A 28 33.95 6.70 -46.35
CA TRP A 28 33.60 8.12 -46.15
C TRP A 28 32.51 8.50 -47.16
N TRP A 29 31.37 7.80 -47.07
CA TRP A 29 30.11 8.20 -47.70
C TRP A 29 28.99 8.13 -46.66
N LYS A 30 28.92 9.18 -45.84
CA LYS A 30 27.71 9.88 -45.39
C LYS A 30 28.03 10.74 -44.17
N ILE A 31 28.64 11.89 -44.43
CA ILE A 31 28.25 13.13 -43.73
C ILE A 31 27.16 13.73 -44.61
N GLY A 32 25.95 13.83 -44.08
CA GLY A 32 24.80 14.39 -44.76
C GLY A 32 23.64 14.54 -43.79
N THR A 33 23.29 15.81 -43.52
CA THR A 33 22.14 16.36 -42.81
C THR A 33 22.06 16.13 -41.30
N CYS A 34 22.55 17.13 -40.56
CA CYS A 34 22.00 17.51 -39.27
C CYS A 34 20.53 17.96 -39.49
N GLU A 35 19.58 17.03 -39.35
CA GLU A 35 18.21 17.39 -39.01
C GLU A 35 18.07 17.35 -37.49
N GLY A 36 17.50 18.42 -36.94
CA GLY A 36 17.40 18.64 -35.51
C GLY A 36 16.76 17.44 -34.82
N ARG A 37 17.43 16.92 -33.79
CA ARG A 37 16.75 16.16 -32.74
C ARG A 37 15.92 17.17 -31.95
N SER A 38 14.74 17.47 -32.45
CA SER A 38 13.67 17.98 -31.60
C SER A 38 13.54 16.99 -30.44
N ASN A 39 13.61 17.49 -29.21
CA ASN A 39 13.02 16.79 -28.08
C ASN A 39 11.53 16.67 -28.42
N MET A 40 11.14 15.58 -29.09
CA MET A 40 9.73 15.24 -29.23
C MET A 40 9.25 14.87 -27.84
N VAL A 41 8.59 15.81 -27.17
CA VAL A 41 7.71 15.50 -26.05
C VAL A 41 6.67 14.54 -26.60
N GLU A 42 6.79 13.25 -26.27
CA GLU A 42 5.78 12.27 -26.67
C GLU A 42 4.43 12.70 -26.11
N ARG A 43 3.49 13.06 -26.99
CA ARG A 43 2.13 13.46 -26.62
C ARG A 43 1.46 12.28 -25.91
N ARG A 44 0.99 12.46 -24.68
CA ARG A 44 0.22 11.43 -23.95
C ARG A 44 -1.20 11.33 -24.50
N LEU A 45 -1.79 10.13 -24.44
CA LEU A 45 -3.19 9.94 -24.80
C LEU A 45 -4.10 10.74 -23.85
N LYS A 46 -4.89 11.67 -24.41
CA LYS A 46 -5.86 12.48 -23.68
C LYS A 46 -7.17 11.72 -23.51
N VAL A 47 -7.53 11.42 -22.26
CA VAL A 47 -8.70 10.62 -21.90
C VAL A 47 -9.69 11.46 -21.10
N PHE A 48 -10.93 11.60 -21.55
CA PHE A 48 -11.99 12.21 -20.73
C PHE A 48 -12.87 11.15 -20.09
N ILE A 49 -13.12 11.29 -18.79
CA ILE A 49 -13.97 10.37 -18.03
C ILE A 49 -15.29 11.08 -17.74
N SER A 50 -16.37 10.63 -18.39
CA SER A 50 -17.74 11.09 -18.14
C SER A 50 -18.40 10.17 -17.12
N TYR A 51 -19.03 10.75 -16.09
CA TYR A 51 -19.64 10.02 -14.97
C TYR A 51 -20.76 10.85 -14.33
N ALA A 52 -21.67 10.21 -13.60
CA ALA A 52 -22.69 10.94 -12.83
C ALA A 52 -22.08 11.53 -11.56
N ARG A 53 -22.54 12.69 -11.11
CA ARG A 53 -22.00 13.35 -9.91
C ARG A 53 -21.96 12.45 -8.66
N SER A 54 -22.92 11.54 -8.51
CA SER A 54 -23.00 10.54 -7.44
C SER A 54 -21.88 9.48 -7.50
N ASP A 55 -21.35 9.20 -8.69
CA ASP A 55 -20.29 8.20 -8.93
C ASP A 55 -18.87 8.76 -8.79
N TYR A 56 -18.73 10.01 -8.35
CA TYR A 56 -17.43 10.71 -8.26
C TYR A 56 -16.33 9.86 -7.63
N ARG A 57 -16.61 9.16 -6.53
CA ARG A 57 -15.59 8.36 -5.83
C ARG A 57 -15.02 7.26 -6.74
N ARG A 58 -15.90 6.50 -7.41
CA ARG A 58 -15.51 5.38 -8.28
C ARG A 58 -14.82 5.89 -9.56
N ALA A 59 -15.32 6.97 -10.14
CA ALA A 59 -14.71 7.61 -11.30
C ALA A 59 -13.33 8.21 -10.97
N HIS A 60 -13.16 8.77 -9.77
CA HIS A 60 -11.89 9.31 -9.30
C HIS A 60 -10.85 8.21 -9.01
N ASP A 61 -11.27 7.02 -8.55
CA ASP A 61 -10.39 5.86 -8.43
C ASP A 61 -9.88 5.38 -9.80
N LEU A 62 -10.75 5.37 -10.82
CA LEU A 62 -10.37 5.09 -12.21
C LEU A 62 -9.39 6.16 -12.75
N TYR A 63 -9.69 7.44 -12.51
CA TYR A 63 -8.81 8.56 -12.85
C TYR A 63 -7.39 8.35 -12.31
N LYS A 64 -7.24 8.06 -11.00
CA LYS A 64 -5.92 7.84 -10.38
C LYS A 64 -5.15 6.70 -11.03
N ARG A 65 -5.82 5.59 -11.37
CA ARG A 65 -5.19 4.45 -12.02
C ARG A 65 -4.67 4.83 -13.40
N LEU A 66 -5.49 5.51 -14.21
CA LEU A 66 -5.10 5.96 -15.54
C LEU A 66 -3.93 6.97 -15.51
N ILE A 67 -3.92 7.90 -14.56
CA ILE A 67 -2.77 8.79 -14.33
C ILE A 67 -1.52 7.99 -13.94
N GLY A 68 -1.66 6.99 -13.07
CA GLY A 68 -0.59 6.09 -12.66
C GLY A 68 0.01 5.27 -13.82
N ASP A 69 -0.82 4.94 -14.81
CA ASP A 69 -0.41 4.25 -16.05
C ASP A 69 0.15 5.19 -17.14
N GLY A 70 0.28 6.48 -16.83
CA GLY A 70 0.93 7.48 -17.68
C GLY A 70 0.03 8.14 -18.72
N LEU A 71 -1.30 8.02 -18.58
CA LEU A 71 -2.27 8.72 -19.42
C LEU A 71 -2.47 10.18 -18.97
N ASP A 72 -2.95 11.02 -19.88
CA ASP A 72 -3.44 12.38 -19.58
C ASP A 72 -4.96 12.32 -19.42
N ALA A 73 -5.42 11.83 -18.26
CA ALA A 73 -6.84 11.63 -17.97
C ALA A 73 -7.46 12.86 -17.30
N TRP A 74 -8.73 13.18 -17.59
CA TRP A 74 -9.46 14.34 -17.06
C TRP A 74 -10.84 13.99 -16.52
N ILE A 75 -11.26 14.69 -15.46
CA ILE A 75 -12.61 14.67 -14.85
C ILE A 75 -13.11 16.10 -14.58
N ASP A 76 -14.42 16.35 -14.69
CA ASP A 76 -15.02 17.69 -14.59
C ASP A 76 -14.70 18.46 -13.29
N LYS A 77 -14.66 17.79 -12.13
CA LYS A 77 -14.47 18.42 -10.81
C LYS A 77 -13.07 18.96 -10.55
N GLU A 78 -12.05 18.45 -11.24
CA GLU A 78 -10.66 18.85 -11.02
C GLU A 78 -10.22 19.99 -11.94
N TYR A 79 -10.97 20.26 -13.02
CA TYR A 79 -10.56 21.18 -14.09
C TYR A 79 -11.50 22.38 -14.30
N LEU A 80 -12.73 22.35 -13.77
CA LEU A 80 -13.64 23.50 -13.84
C LEU A 80 -13.40 24.48 -12.68
N LEU A 81 -13.00 25.70 -13.01
CA LEU A 81 -12.88 26.81 -12.06
C LEU A 81 -14.26 27.43 -11.76
N PRO A 82 -14.48 27.98 -10.54
CA PRO A 82 -15.68 28.74 -10.23
C PRO A 82 -15.89 29.89 -11.23
N GLY A 83 -17.11 30.00 -11.78
CA GLY A 83 -17.48 31.04 -12.75
C GLY A 83 -17.33 30.65 -14.23
N GLN A 84 -16.76 29.47 -14.55
CA GLN A 84 -16.73 28.96 -15.91
C GLN A 84 -18.08 28.37 -16.35
N ASN A 85 -18.44 28.55 -17.62
CA ASN A 85 -19.62 27.89 -18.18
C ASN A 85 -19.30 26.41 -18.43
N ARG A 86 -19.83 25.56 -17.54
CA ARG A 86 -19.64 24.10 -17.54
C ARG A 86 -19.92 23.45 -18.89
N GLU A 87 -21.02 23.81 -19.57
CA GLU A 87 -21.40 23.17 -20.84
C GLU A 87 -20.39 23.50 -21.96
N LEU A 88 -19.91 24.74 -22.03
CA LEU A 88 -18.93 25.17 -23.03
C LEU A 88 -17.55 24.54 -22.81
N GLU A 89 -17.11 24.48 -21.55
CA GLU A 89 -15.81 23.90 -21.22
C GLU A 89 -15.79 22.38 -21.45
N ILE A 90 -16.82 21.65 -21.02
CA ILE A 90 -16.94 20.21 -21.31
C ILE A 90 -16.96 19.96 -22.83
N SER A 91 -17.64 20.82 -23.59
CA SER A 91 -17.67 20.70 -25.05
C SER A 91 -16.31 20.87 -25.72
N LYS A 92 -15.50 21.83 -25.23
CA LYS A 92 -14.12 21.99 -25.69
C LYS A 92 -13.28 20.77 -25.33
N PHE A 93 -13.37 20.29 -24.09
CA PHE A 93 -12.61 19.14 -23.63
C PHE A 93 -12.92 17.88 -24.45
N VAL A 94 -14.20 17.55 -24.65
CA VAL A 94 -14.59 16.38 -25.47
C VAL A 94 -14.01 16.47 -26.89
N ARG A 95 -13.98 17.66 -27.49
CA ARG A 95 -13.38 17.88 -28.82
C ARG A 95 -11.85 17.76 -28.82
N GLU A 96 -11.19 18.11 -27.73
CA GLU A 96 -9.72 18.04 -27.61
C GLU A 96 -9.20 16.68 -27.13
N THR A 97 -10.07 15.81 -26.63
CA THR A 97 -9.71 14.46 -26.17
C THR A 97 -9.51 13.49 -27.32
N ASP A 98 -8.66 12.50 -27.08
CA ASP A 98 -8.37 11.42 -28.03
C ASP A 98 -9.38 10.27 -27.86
N VAL A 99 -9.92 10.09 -26.66
CA VAL A 99 -10.89 9.05 -26.29
C VAL A 99 -11.74 9.47 -25.08
N VAL A 100 -13.01 9.04 -25.05
CA VAL A 100 -13.97 9.28 -23.97
C VAL A 100 -14.36 7.95 -23.31
N ILE A 101 -14.19 7.87 -22.00
CA ILE A 101 -14.69 6.78 -21.17
C ILE A 101 -16.03 7.21 -20.56
N VAL A 102 -17.09 6.44 -20.80
CA VAL A 102 -18.45 6.73 -20.29
C VAL A 102 -18.80 5.77 -19.17
N CYS A 103 -18.76 6.26 -17.94
CA CYS A 103 -19.03 5.49 -16.73
C CYS A 103 -20.54 5.40 -16.44
N HIS A 104 -21.09 4.19 -16.53
CA HIS A 104 -22.49 3.87 -16.29
C HIS A 104 -22.71 3.35 -14.86
N SER A 105 -23.84 3.76 -14.29
CA SER A 105 -24.41 3.29 -13.04
C SER A 105 -25.94 3.42 -13.12
N LYS A 106 -26.67 2.90 -12.13
CA LYS A 106 -28.12 3.11 -12.03
C LYS A 106 -28.47 4.59 -11.92
N GLU A 107 -27.62 5.39 -11.26
CA GLU A 107 -27.82 6.83 -11.11
C GLU A 107 -27.48 7.59 -12.40
N PHE A 108 -26.45 7.16 -13.14
CA PHE A 108 -26.14 7.71 -14.47
C PHE A 108 -27.31 7.59 -15.44
N ASN A 109 -28.06 6.49 -15.35
CA ASN A 109 -29.20 6.23 -16.23
C ASN A 109 -30.50 6.97 -15.84
N LYS A 110 -30.57 7.57 -14.64
CA LYS A 110 -31.80 8.21 -14.13
C LYS A 110 -31.98 9.67 -14.51
N ASP A 111 -30.92 10.34 -15.00
CA ASP A 111 -30.93 11.80 -15.21
C ASP A 111 -30.78 12.23 -16.69
N GLY A 112 -31.73 13.04 -17.16
CA GLY A 112 -31.72 13.64 -18.51
C GLY A 112 -30.63 14.70 -18.75
N PHE A 113 -29.87 15.09 -17.71
CA PHE A 113 -28.82 16.11 -17.82
C PHE A 113 -27.50 15.55 -18.39
N HIS A 114 -27.13 14.30 -18.05
CA HIS A 114 -25.92 13.65 -18.55
C HIS A 114 -26.05 13.11 -19.99
N GLN A 115 -27.28 13.03 -20.52
CA GLN A 115 -27.52 12.69 -21.91
C GLN A 115 -26.93 13.72 -22.89
N LYS A 116 -26.83 15.01 -22.49
CA LYS A 116 -26.25 16.04 -23.37
C LYS A 116 -24.74 15.84 -23.59
N GLU A 117 -24.00 15.53 -22.53
CA GLU A 117 -22.54 15.27 -22.60
C GLU A 117 -22.25 13.98 -23.38
N VAL A 118 -23.02 12.92 -23.14
CA VAL A 118 -22.91 11.66 -23.90
C VAL A 118 -23.32 11.85 -25.36
N ARG A 119 -24.38 12.62 -25.63
CA ARG A 119 -24.82 12.96 -26.99
C ARG A 119 -23.75 13.75 -27.74
N LEU A 120 -23.13 14.72 -27.07
CA LEU A 120 -22.02 15.48 -27.65
C LEU A 120 -20.80 14.58 -27.92
N ALA A 121 -20.45 13.67 -27.00
CA ALA A 121 -19.39 12.70 -27.23
C ALA A 121 -19.71 11.80 -28.43
N LEU A 122 -20.97 11.38 -28.61
CA LEU A 122 -21.44 10.61 -29.76
C LEU A 122 -21.44 11.41 -31.07
N GLU A 123 -21.78 12.70 -31.04
CA GLU A 123 -21.68 13.60 -32.20
C GLU A 123 -20.23 13.77 -32.62
N VAL A 124 -19.33 14.06 -31.67
CA VAL A 124 -17.88 14.16 -31.91
C VAL A 124 -17.30 12.80 -32.36
N ALA A 125 -17.82 11.68 -31.88
CA ALA A 125 -17.42 10.34 -32.33
C ALA A 125 -17.68 10.16 -33.83
N LYS A 126 -18.87 10.54 -34.28
CA LYS A 126 -19.29 10.48 -35.69
C LYS A 126 -18.44 11.39 -36.59
N GLU A 127 -18.00 12.53 -36.07
CA GLU A 127 -17.13 13.46 -36.79
C GLU A 127 -15.67 12.98 -36.86
N LYS A 128 -15.18 12.25 -35.85
CA LYS A 128 -13.77 11.91 -35.70
C LYS A 128 -13.34 10.61 -36.40
N THR A 129 -14.20 9.61 -36.55
CA THR A 129 -13.83 8.32 -37.18
C THR A 129 -15.07 7.50 -37.59
N GLU A 130 -15.08 6.91 -38.79
CA GLU A 130 -16.04 5.86 -39.14
C GLU A 130 -15.66 4.47 -38.56
N ASP A 131 -14.38 4.21 -38.22
CA ASP A 131 -13.88 2.86 -37.82
C ASP A 131 -12.98 2.80 -36.55
N GLY A 132 -12.95 3.84 -35.69
CA GLY A 132 -12.02 3.96 -34.56
C GLY A 132 -12.64 3.89 -33.15
N ILE A 133 -11.86 3.46 -32.14
CA ILE A 133 -12.30 3.47 -30.72
C ILE A 133 -12.26 4.89 -30.17
N PHE A 134 -13.38 5.62 -30.22
CA PHE A 134 -13.49 6.93 -29.58
C PHE A 134 -14.26 6.91 -28.26
N ILE A 135 -15.26 6.03 -28.12
CA ILE A 135 -16.08 5.88 -26.91
C ILE A 135 -15.85 4.49 -26.31
N ILE A 136 -15.56 4.45 -25.01
CA ILE A 136 -15.43 3.20 -24.25
C ILE A 136 -16.48 3.20 -23.12
N PRO A 137 -17.56 2.41 -23.23
CA PRO A 137 -18.51 2.24 -22.13
C PRO A 137 -17.89 1.43 -20.99
N VAL A 138 -18.01 1.96 -19.77
CA VAL A 138 -17.55 1.32 -18.53
C VAL A 138 -18.71 1.24 -17.56
N ARG A 139 -18.96 0.10 -16.92
CA ARG A 139 -19.95 -0.04 -15.84
C ARG A 139 -19.25 0.00 -14.49
N LEU A 140 -19.74 0.86 -13.60
CA LEU A 140 -19.24 1.03 -12.23
C LEU A 140 -20.07 0.25 -11.19
N GLU A 141 -21.16 -0.36 -11.63
CA GLU A 141 -22.04 -1.27 -10.89
C GLU A 141 -22.91 -2.04 -11.88
N GLU A 142 -23.67 -3.01 -11.40
CA GLU A 142 -24.61 -3.76 -12.22
C GLU A 142 -25.79 -2.88 -12.66
N CYS A 143 -25.72 -2.36 -13.88
CA CYS A 143 -26.76 -1.54 -14.54
C CYS A 143 -26.86 -1.82 -16.04
N ASP A 144 -27.92 -1.37 -16.71
CA ASP A 144 -27.99 -1.41 -18.18
C ASP A 144 -27.15 -0.29 -18.81
N LEU A 145 -26.71 -0.47 -20.06
CA LEU A 145 -26.15 0.62 -20.87
C LEU A 145 -27.26 1.44 -21.53
N LEU A 146 -26.97 2.72 -21.79
CA LEU A 146 -27.84 3.56 -22.61
C LEU A 146 -28.04 2.92 -24.00
N GLU A 147 -29.26 3.04 -24.55
CA GLU A 147 -29.67 2.35 -25.79
C GLU A 147 -28.73 2.62 -26.97
N ASN A 148 -28.27 3.87 -27.08
CA ASN A 148 -27.33 4.33 -28.10
C ASN A 148 -25.87 3.86 -27.89
N LEU A 149 -25.54 3.15 -26.81
CA LEU A 149 -24.22 2.58 -26.54
C LEU A 149 -24.23 1.05 -26.44
N ARG A 150 -25.39 0.41 -26.48
CA ARG A 150 -25.54 -1.07 -26.39
C ARG A 150 -24.83 -1.85 -27.50
N HIS A 151 -24.61 -1.21 -28.65
CA HIS A 151 -23.90 -1.81 -29.77
C HIS A 151 -22.37 -1.84 -29.58
N LEU A 152 -21.85 -1.14 -28.58
CA LEU A 152 -20.43 -1.12 -28.25
C LEU A 152 -20.10 -2.18 -27.19
N GLN A 153 -18.90 -2.77 -27.28
CA GLN A 153 -18.36 -3.58 -26.19
C GLN A 153 -18.07 -2.70 -24.98
N HIS A 154 -18.35 -3.20 -23.78
CA HIS A 154 -18.19 -2.49 -22.52
C HIS A 154 -17.26 -3.24 -21.57
N VAL A 155 -16.82 -2.53 -20.55
CA VAL A 155 -15.97 -3.06 -19.48
C VAL A 155 -16.69 -2.94 -18.14
N ASP A 156 -16.70 -4.01 -17.36
CA ASP A 156 -17.34 -4.05 -16.04
C ASP A 156 -16.30 -3.86 -14.92
N LEU A 157 -16.13 -2.63 -14.39
CA LEU A 157 -15.11 -2.34 -13.37
C LEU A 157 -15.58 -2.57 -11.92
N PHE A 158 -16.82 -3.02 -11.73
CA PHE A 158 -17.38 -3.36 -10.42
C PHE A 158 -17.21 -4.84 -10.04
N LEU A 159 -16.86 -5.66 -11.03
CA LEU A 159 -16.53 -7.04 -10.82
C LEU A 159 -15.12 -7.08 -10.22
N GLY A 160 -14.98 -7.72 -9.07
CA GLY A 160 -13.65 -8.13 -8.61
C GLY A 160 -12.98 -9.01 -9.68
N PRO A 161 -11.66 -9.28 -9.58
CA PRO A 161 -10.97 -10.11 -10.56
C PRO A 161 -11.73 -11.43 -10.79
N ARG A 162 -12.31 -11.59 -11.98
CA ARG A 162 -13.03 -12.80 -12.37
C ARG A 162 -12.04 -13.85 -12.85
N VAL A 163 -12.33 -15.08 -12.47
CA VAL A 163 -11.64 -16.28 -12.90
C VAL A 163 -12.45 -16.87 -14.04
N THR A 164 -12.07 -16.57 -15.27
CA THR A 164 -12.51 -17.33 -16.43
C THR A 164 -11.29 -17.61 -17.29
N ASP A 165 -11.28 -18.76 -17.96
CA ASP A 165 -10.13 -19.35 -18.65
C ASP A 165 -9.63 -18.57 -19.89
N TYR A 166 -10.00 -17.30 -20.05
CA TYR A 166 -9.50 -16.40 -21.08
C TYR A 166 -8.98 -15.08 -20.50
N VAL A 167 -7.80 -14.73 -21.04
CA VAL A 167 -6.88 -13.64 -20.73
C VAL A 167 -7.55 -12.25 -20.63
N TYR A 168 -7.09 -11.46 -19.65
CA TYR A 168 -7.39 -10.06 -19.30
C TYR A 168 -8.43 -9.83 -18.19
N THR A 169 -8.04 -9.09 -17.14
CA THR A 169 -9.00 -8.47 -16.22
C THR A 169 -9.75 -7.35 -16.95
N ASP A 170 -10.95 -7.00 -16.49
CA ASP A 170 -11.76 -5.93 -17.09
C ASP A 170 -10.96 -4.61 -17.26
N TYR A 171 -10.08 -4.29 -16.30
CA TYR A 171 -9.20 -3.12 -16.40
C TYR A 171 -8.09 -3.26 -17.48
N GLU A 172 -7.52 -4.45 -17.66
CA GLU A 172 -6.53 -4.67 -18.72
C GLU A 172 -7.16 -4.60 -20.12
N SER A 173 -8.41 -5.05 -20.27
CA SER A 173 -9.19 -4.90 -21.50
C SER A 173 -9.45 -3.42 -21.83
N LEU A 174 -9.69 -2.59 -20.80
CA LEU A 174 -9.74 -1.13 -20.95
C LEU A 174 -8.38 -0.57 -21.42
N LEU A 175 -7.27 -0.97 -20.79
CA LEU A 175 -5.92 -0.52 -21.20
C LEU A 175 -5.55 -0.96 -22.62
N ALA A 176 -5.97 -2.16 -23.05
CA ALA A 176 -5.77 -2.65 -24.41
C ALA A 176 -6.52 -1.78 -25.43
N SER A 177 -7.76 -1.39 -25.13
CA SER A 177 -8.56 -0.49 -25.97
C SER A 177 -7.94 0.90 -26.07
N LEU A 178 -7.48 1.45 -24.94
CA LEU A 178 -6.77 2.73 -24.89
C LEU A 178 -5.45 2.68 -25.67
N ARG A 179 -4.73 1.56 -25.63
CA ARG A 179 -3.49 1.37 -26.40
C ARG A 179 -3.72 1.33 -27.89
N LYS A 180 -4.74 0.60 -28.32
CA LYS A 180 -5.13 0.60 -29.74
C LYS A 180 -5.41 2.04 -30.19
N ARG A 181 -6.20 2.78 -29.42
CA ARG A 181 -6.52 4.17 -29.73
C ARG A 181 -5.29 5.09 -29.74
N ALA A 182 -4.37 4.94 -28.79
CA ALA A 182 -3.13 5.71 -28.76
C ALA A 182 -2.31 5.53 -30.04
N ASN A 183 -2.20 4.30 -30.53
CA ASN A 183 -1.55 4.02 -31.81
C ASN A 183 -2.28 4.70 -32.97
N ASP A 184 -3.61 4.64 -33.00
CA ASP A 184 -4.43 5.23 -34.07
C ASP A 184 -4.28 6.77 -34.15
N VAL A 185 -4.12 7.46 -33.01
CA VAL A 185 -3.99 8.93 -32.95
C VAL A 185 -2.55 9.44 -32.87
N GLY A 186 -1.56 8.54 -32.96
CA GLY A 186 -0.15 8.91 -32.82
C GLY A 186 0.22 9.46 -31.43
N ALA A 187 -0.51 9.04 -30.39
CA ALA A 187 -0.21 9.34 -28.99
C ALA A 187 0.61 8.22 -28.35
N SER A 188 1.34 8.56 -27.30
CA SER A 188 2.11 7.62 -26.50
C SER A 188 1.31 7.14 -25.28
N LEU A 189 1.43 5.84 -25.02
CA LEU A 189 1.21 5.28 -23.69
C LEU A 189 2.56 4.76 -23.20
N PRO A 190 3.29 5.50 -22.34
CA PRO A 190 4.57 5.07 -21.80
C PRO A 190 4.37 3.97 -20.75
N ILE A 191 3.87 2.82 -21.19
CA ILE A 191 3.79 1.61 -20.39
C ILE A 191 5.17 0.98 -20.43
N LYS A 192 5.79 0.74 -19.25
CA LYS A 192 7.03 -0.05 -19.11
C LYS A 192 6.95 -1.32 -19.97
N GLN A 193 7.59 -1.30 -21.14
CA GLN A 193 7.75 -2.48 -21.98
C GLN A 193 8.99 -3.23 -21.47
N ASN A 194 8.79 -4.43 -20.91
CA ASN A 194 9.89 -5.38 -20.72
C ASN A 194 10.32 -5.91 -22.10
N ARG A 195 11.39 -5.37 -22.68
CA ARG A 195 12.21 -6.09 -23.66
C ARG A 195 13.18 -7.02 -22.91
N PRO A 196 13.48 -8.22 -23.41
CA PRO A 196 14.30 -9.18 -22.68
C PRO A 196 15.78 -8.80 -22.83
N SER A 197 16.38 -8.29 -21.77
CA SER A 197 17.83 -8.16 -21.68
C SER A 197 18.31 -8.35 -20.25
N LYS A 198 18.99 -9.49 -20.06
CA LYS A 198 20.03 -9.85 -19.08
C LYS A 198 19.93 -9.25 -17.68
N VAL A 199 19.55 -10.13 -16.75
CA VAL A 199 20.01 -10.28 -15.35
C VAL A 199 20.62 -9.02 -14.72
N SER A 200 19.81 -8.34 -13.92
CA SER A 200 20.23 -7.75 -12.65
C SER A 200 19.00 -7.50 -11.78
N SER A 201 19.11 -7.93 -10.54
CA SER A 201 18.09 -8.08 -9.51
C SER A 201 17.30 -6.81 -9.16
N ARG A 202 16.03 -7.04 -8.77
CA ARG A 202 15.08 -6.18 -8.04
C ARG A 202 14.19 -5.23 -8.85
N LYS A 203 12.92 -5.65 -9.02
CA LYS A 203 11.72 -4.82 -8.76
C LYS A 203 10.46 -5.71 -8.72
N ILE A 204 9.97 -5.96 -7.51
CA ILE A 204 8.64 -6.48 -7.22
C ILE A 204 7.61 -5.36 -7.49
N LYS A 205 6.39 -5.76 -7.92
CA LYS A 205 5.11 -4.99 -8.04
C LYS A 205 4.57 -4.74 -9.47
N LYS A 206 4.47 -5.78 -10.31
CA LYS A 206 3.47 -5.82 -11.41
C LYS A 206 2.67 -7.14 -11.53
N ASP A 207 3.13 -8.25 -10.93
CA ASP A 207 2.51 -9.58 -11.09
C ASP A 207 1.72 -10.14 -9.88
N ARG A 208 1.57 -9.36 -8.80
CA ARG A 208 0.92 -9.84 -7.55
C ARG A 208 -0.51 -10.42 -7.71
N PRO A 209 -1.44 -9.82 -8.48
CA PRO A 209 -2.81 -10.35 -8.52
C PRO A 209 -2.93 -11.71 -9.23
N ILE A 210 -2.02 -12.01 -10.17
CA ILE A 210 -1.98 -13.32 -10.85
C ILE A 210 -1.43 -14.38 -9.90
N TYR A 211 -0.33 -14.09 -9.20
CA TYR A 211 0.23 -14.98 -8.19
C TYR A 211 -0.78 -15.28 -7.07
N ASP A 212 -1.39 -14.26 -6.47
CA ASP A 212 -2.32 -14.42 -5.35
C ASP A 212 -3.52 -15.31 -5.75
N PHE A 213 -3.97 -15.19 -6.99
CA PHE A 213 -5.04 -16.01 -7.55
C PHE A 213 -4.61 -17.47 -7.79
N LEU A 214 -3.47 -17.69 -8.46
CA LEU A 214 -2.95 -19.04 -8.73
C LEU A 214 -2.65 -19.78 -7.43
N LEU A 215 -2.01 -19.10 -6.48
CA LEU A 215 -1.70 -19.66 -5.17
C LEU A 215 -2.98 -20.06 -4.42
N LYS A 216 -3.98 -19.17 -4.38
CA LYS A 216 -5.24 -19.46 -3.69
C LYS A 216 -5.89 -20.72 -4.25
N ASN A 217 -5.96 -20.85 -5.58
CA ASN A 217 -6.54 -22.04 -6.20
C ASN A 217 -5.74 -23.30 -5.92
N TRP A 218 -4.42 -23.21 -5.88
CA TRP A 218 -3.57 -24.34 -5.54
C TRP A 218 -3.80 -24.78 -4.08
N LEU A 219 -3.78 -23.85 -3.12
CA LEU A 219 -4.02 -24.13 -1.70
C LEU A 219 -5.37 -24.79 -1.43
N ILE A 220 -6.44 -24.33 -2.09
CA ILE A 220 -7.79 -24.91 -1.94
C ILE A 220 -7.81 -26.40 -2.33
N ARG A 221 -7.00 -26.82 -3.31
CA ARG A 221 -6.89 -28.25 -3.69
C ARG A 221 -6.23 -29.10 -2.61
N HIS A 222 -5.49 -28.48 -1.70
CA HIS A 222 -4.96 -29.10 -0.49
C HIS A 222 -5.88 -28.92 0.72
N GLY A 223 -7.09 -28.36 0.57
CA GLY A 223 -7.98 -28.10 1.69
C GLY A 223 -7.54 -26.94 2.58
N ILE A 224 -6.73 -26.03 2.04
CA ILE A 224 -6.19 -24.86 2.73
C ILE A 224 -6.85 -23.60 2.14
N ASP A 225 -7.54 -22.83 2.98
CA ASP A 225 -8.33 -21.65 2.58
C ASP A 225 -7.50 -20.35 2.55
N ALA A 226 -6.41 -20.30 3.32
CA ALA A 226 -5.54 -19.15 3.46
C ALA A 226 -4.07 -19.53 3.29
N ASN A 227 -3.21 -18.61 2.85
CA ASN A 227 -1.78 -18.90 2.79
C ASN A 227 -1.22 -19.06 4.23
N PRO A 228 -0.73 -20.25 4.63
CA PRO A 228 -0.21 -20.48 5.98
C PRO A 228 1.05 -19.64 6.27
N PHE A 229 1.76 -19.17 5.23
CA PHE A 229 2.92 -18.31 5.39
C PHE A 229 2.59 -16.80 5.41
N GLY A 230 1.31 -16.42 5.42
CA GLY A 230 0.89 -15.02 5.34
C GLY A 230 1.09 -14.42 3.94
N ARG A 231 1.03 -13.09 3.78
CA ARG A 231 1.30 -12.46 2.47
C ARG A 231 2.76 -12.02 2.34
N PRO A 232 3.33 -12.06 1.11
CA PRO A 232 4.74 -11.76 0.88
C PRO A 232 5.16 -10.29 1.04
N ASP A 233 4.25 -9.35 1.36
CA ASP A 233 4.58 -7.93 1.51
C ASP A 233 4.62 -7.46 2.97
N PHE A 234 5.72 -7.77 3.68
CA PHE A 234 5.94 -7.35 5.06
C PHE A 234 5.91 -5.81 5.28
N ASN A 235 5.93 -5.00 4.22
CA ASN A 235 5.82 -3.53 4.31
C ASN A 235 4.37 -3.02 4.36
N SER A 236 3.40 -3.82 3.95
CA SER A 236 1.99 -3.45 4.05
C SER A 236 1.38 -4.18 5.23
N TYR A 237 1.09 -3.43 6.28
CA TYR A 237 0.39 -3.91 7.48
C TYR A 237 -0.96 -4.55 7.11
N PRO A 238 -1.39 -5.72 7.67
CA PRO A 238 -0.65 -6.71 8.47
C PRO A 238 -0.72 -8.13 7.84
N PHE A 239 0.41 -8.81 7.66
CA PHE A 239 0.45 -10.13 7.01
C PHE A 239 1.11 -11.24 7.83
N TYR A 240 1.14 -11.13 9.15
CA TYR A 240 1.41 -12.30 9.97
C TYR A 240 0.18 -13.21 9.96
N PRO A 241 0.33 -14.50 9.60
CA PRO A 241 -0.78 -15.43 9.54
C PRO A 241 -1.44 -15.56 10.91
N ASP A 242 -2.77 -15.63 10.92
CA ASP A 242 -3.51 -16.01 12.11
C ASP A 242 -3.03 -17.38 12.61
N GLY A 243 -2.92 -17.55 13.92
CA GLY A 243 -2.44 -18.81 14.53
C GLY A 243 -0.96 -18.85 14.93
N ALA A 244 -0.15 -17.82 14.69
CA ALA A 244 1.20 -17.77 15.25
C ALA A 244 1.14 -17.91 16.80
N THR A 245 1.94 -18.84 17.33
CA THR A 245 1.97 -19.11 18.78
C THR A 245 2.62 -17.94 19.54
N ARG A 246 2.51 -17.92 20.88
CA ARG A 246 3.23 -16.93 21.71
C ARG A 246 4.67 -17.38 21.89
N PRO A 247 5.69 -16.49 21.78
CA PRO A 247 7.09 -16.85 22.02
C PRO A 247 7.31 -17.39 23.43
N ASP A 248 8.40 -18.12 23.59
CA ASP A 248 8.91 -18.51 24.90
C ASP A 248 9.13 -17.25 25.76
N LYS A 249 8.81 -17.34 27.05
CA LYS A 249 8.84 -16.21 28.01
C LYS A 249 7.88 -15.06 27.65
N TRP A 250 6.72 -15.37 27.06
CA TRP A 250 5.69 -14.38 26.72
C TRP A 250 5.37 -13.40 27.85
N GLU A 251 5.34 -13.91 29.08
CA GLU A 251 5.08 -13.14 30.30
C GLU A 251 5.99 -11.93 30.46
N VAL A 252 7.24 -11.99 29.98
CA VAL A 252 8.20 -10.87 30.05
C VAL A 252 7.78 -9.74 29.11
N PHE A 253 7.25 -10.08 27.94
CA PHE A 253 6.84 -9.09 26.94
C PHE A 253 5.56 -8.36 27.34
N VAL A 254 4.61 -9.07 27.98
CA VAL A 254 3.37 -8.48 28.50
C VAL A 254 3.52 -7.87 29.89
N ALA A 255 4.64 -8.09 30.59
CA ALA A 255 4.83 -7.60 31.94
C ALA A 255 4.77 -6.05 32.03
N PRO A 256 4.34 -5.49 33.17
CA PRO A 256 4.04 -4.06 33.32
C PRO A 256 5.30 -3.20 33.57
N PHE A 257 6.31 -3.31 32.71
CA PHE A 257 7.53 -2.51 32.80
C PHE A 257 8.11 -2.16 31.42
N PRO A 258 8.89 -1.07 31.31
CA PRO A 258 9.52 -0.67 30.05
C PRO A 258 10.55 -1.70 29.58
N LEU A 259 10.42 -2.16 28.34
CA LEU A 259 11.22 -3.26 27.79
C LEU A 259 11.72 -2.94 26.38
N LEU A 260 12.96 -3.33 26.12
CA LEU A 260 13.57 -3.44 24.80
C LEU A 260 13.73 -4.91 24.44
N ALA A 261 13.07 -5.33 23.37
CA ALA A 261 13.22 -6.62 22.75
C ALA A 261 14.13 -6.53 21.53
N GLN A 262 15.35 -7.08 21.65
CA GLN A 262 16.26 -7.24 20.52
C GLN A 262 15.79 -8.47 19.73
N CYS A 263 15.44 -8.28 18.47
CA CYS A 263 14.94 -9.34 17.59
C CYS A 263 15.98 -9.69 16.52
N PRO A 264 15.95 -10.91 15.94
CA PRO A 264 16.92 -11.30 14.91
C PRO A 264 16.83 -10.45 13.65
N THR A 265 15.60 -10.08 13.24
CA THR A 265 15.32 -9.25 12.06
C THR A 265 14.27 -8.18 12.37
N MET A 266 14.18 -7.16 11.50
CA MET A 266 13.19 -6.09 11.66
C MET A 266 11.77 -6.64 11.52
N GLU A 267 11.59 -7.61 10.65
CA GLU A 267 10.34 -8.30 10.46
C GLU A 267 9.94 -9.07 11.72
N ASP A 268 10.88 -9.76 12.39
CA ASP A 268 10.61 -10.42 13.69
C ASP A 268 10.19 -9.42 14.77
N ALA A 269 10.81 -8.24 14.81
CA ALA A 269 10.39 -7.15 15.69
C ALA A 269 8.94 -6.70 15.41
N LYS A 270 8.57 -6.59 14.13
CA LYS A 270 7.19 -6.30 13.70
C LYS A 270 6.23 -7.43 14.09
N ALA A 271 6.66 -8.69 13.99
CA ALA A 271 5.86 -9.86 14.36
C ALA A 271 5.51 -9.83 15.86
N LEU A 272 6.52 -9.66 16.70
CA LEU A 272 6.37 -9.64 18.15
C LEU A 272 5.47 -8.48 18.59
N ALA A 273 5.67 -7.29 18.04
CA ALA A 273 4.85 -6.13 18.32
C ALA A 273 3.38 -6.35 17.91
N TYR A 274 3.12 -7.07 16.81
CA TYR A 274 1.77 -7.43 16.38
C TYR A 274 1.11 -8.46 17.31
N LEU A 275 1.84 -9.49 17.74
CA LEU A 275 1.34 -10.46 18.71
C LEU A 275 0.91 -9.75 20.01
N LEU A 276 1.69 -8.76 20.46
CA LEU A 276 1.34 -7.97 21.63
C LEU A 276 0.12 -7.10 21.40
N LYS A 277 -0.06 -6.53 20.20
CA LYS A 277 -1.26 -5.77 19.85
C LYS A 277 -2.54 -6.60 19.99
N ARG A 278 -2.48 -7.91 19.77
CA ARG A 278 -3.66 -8.80 19.87
C ARG A 278 -3.97 -9.22 21.30
N ASP A 279 -3.13 -8.91 22.28
CA ASP A 279 -3.40 -9.27 23.66
C ASP A 279 -4.56 -8.43 24.21
N HIS A 280 -5.63 -9.11 24.65
CA HIS A 280 -6.88 -8.46 25.06
C HIS A 280 -6.77 -7.73 26.41
N ASN A 281 -5.69 -7.94 27.17
CA ASN A 281 -5.56 -7.40 28.53
C ASN A 281 -4.85 -6.04 28.60
N ILE A 282 -4.42 -5.50 27.47
CA ILE A 282 -3.67 -4.25 27.40
C ILE A 282 -4.29 -3.31 26.38
N PHE A 283 -4.06 -2.00 26.54
CA PHE A 283 -4.36 -1.01 25.52
C PHE A 283 -3.11 -0.77 24.65
N PRO A 284 -3.00 -1.37 23.44
CA PRO A 284 -1.81 -1.26 22.61
C PRO A 284 -1.84 0.00 21.74
N VAL A 285 -0.88 0.90 21.94
CA VAL A 285 -0.77 2.15 21.19
C VAL A 285 0.50 2.11 20.34
N TRP A 286 0.34 2.17 19.03
CA TRP A 286 1.46 2.23 18.10
C TRP A 286 1.96 3.66 17.96
N ILE A 287 3.28 3.85 17.93
CA ILE A 287 3.84 5.17 17.67
C ILE A 287 3.79 5.48 16.18
N TRP A 288 3.01 6.50 15.83
CA TRP A 288 2.84 7.01 14.46
C TRP A 288 3.44 8.42 14.36
N PRO A 289 4.71 8.56 13.91
CA PRO A 289 5.28 9.87 13.68
C PRO A 289 4.59 10.54 12.48
N GLN A 290 3.93 11.68 12.70
CA GLN A 290 3.40 12.50 11.59
C GLN A 290 4.54 13.21 10.86
N GLN A 291 4.38 13.58 9.58
CA GLN A 291 5.42 14.26 8.78
C GLN A 291 5.48 15.78 9.00
N THR A 292 4.75 16.33 9.97
CA THR A 292 4.64 17.78 10.23
C THR A 292 5.76 18.28 11.17
N GLU A 293 5.89 19.59 11.37
CA GLU A 293 6.85 20.18 12.33
C GLU A 293 6.68 19.67 13.79
N SER A 294 5.55 19.00 14.09
CA SER A 294 5.25 18.33 15.37
C SER A 294 6.17 17.15 15.72
N VAL A 295 7.00 16.68 14.76
CA VAL A 295 8.03 15.64 14.95
C VAL A 295 9.05 15.99 16.04
N GLN A 296 9.10 17.23 16.49
CA GLN A 296 10.08 17.67 17.49
C GLN A 296 9.69 17.42 18.95
N SER A 297 8.42 17.10 19.27
CA SER A 297 7.98 16.88 20.65
C SER A 297 7.48 15.46 20.89
N PRO A 298 8.08 14.69 21.83
CA PRO A 298 7.58 13.38 22.21
C PRO A 298 6.13 13.38 22.67
N PHE A 299 5.71 14.35 23.50
CA PHE A 299 4.34 14.40 23.99
C PHE A 299 3.30 14.53 22.88
N LEU A 300 3.58 15.37 21.88
CA LEU A 300 2.68 15.53 20.72
C LEU A 300 2.60 14.23 19.93
N THR A 301 3.75 13.61 19.63
CA THR A 301 3.79 12.33 18.90
C THR A 301 3.00 11.24 19.63
N LEU A 302 3.15 11.14 20.96
CA LEU A 302 2.41 10.18 21.78
C LEU A 302 0.91 10.48 21.78
N ALA A 303 0.50 11.74 21.91
CA ALA A 303 -0.91 12.12 21.92
C ALA A 303 -1.60 11.80 20.58
N TYR A 304 -0.97 12.14 19.45
CA TYR A 304 -1.47 11.74 18.13
C TYR A 304 -1.58 10.23 17.98
N SER A 305 -0.61 9.48 18.52
CA SER A 305 -0.60 8.02 18.49
C SER A 305 -1.77 7.42 19.28
N VAL A 306 -2.07 7.96 20.47
CA VAL A 306 -3.24 7.57 21.27
C VAL A 306 -4.54 7.92 20.55
N ALA A 307 -4.64 9.13 19.97
CA ALA A 307 -5.80 9.56 19.21
C ALA A 307 -6.06 8.62 18.02
N HIS A 308 -5.04 8.30 17.23
CA HIS A 308 -5.14 7.35 16.12
C HIS A 308 -5.62 5.98 16.57
N THR A 309 -5.14 5.48 17.71
CA THR A 309 -5.55 4.18 18.26
C THR A 309 -7.05 4.20 18.60
N TRP A 310 -7.55 5.26 19.25
CA TRP A 310 -8.97 5.43 19.52
C TRP A 310 -9.82 5.58 18.24
N LEU A 311 -9.31 6.29 17.22
CA LEU A 311 -10.00 6.44 15.92
C LEU A 311 -10.15 5.13 15.14
N ASP A 312 -9.37 4.10 15.47
CA ASP A 312 -9.53 2.76 14.91
C ASP A 312 -10.52 1.92 15.73
N ILE A 313 -10.59 2.14 17.05
CA ILE A 313 -11.50 1.42 17.96
C ILE A 313 -12.94 1.93 17.81
N LEU A 314 -13.17 3.23 17.98
CA LEU A 314 -14.52 3.80 18.10
C LEU A 314 -15.50 3.45 16.97
N PRO A 315 -15.09 3.41 15.68
CA PRO A 315 -16.01 3.06 14.60
C PRO A 315 -16.47 1.59 14.62
N THR A 316 -15.71 0.71 15.27
CA THR A 316 -15.98 -0.73 15.35
C THR A 316 -16.52 -1.17 16.71
N GLN A 317 -16.18 -0.42 17.76
CA GLN A 317 -16.53 -0.72 19.16
C GLN A 317 -16.94 0.56 19.91
N PRO A 318 -18.02 1.25 19.49
CA PRO A 318 -18.45 2.51 20.09
C PRO A 318 -18.86 2.39 21.56
N GLN A 319 -19.26 1.21 22.02
CA GLN A 319 -19.61 0.95 23.43
C GLN A 319 -18.47 1.31 24.39
N MET A 320 -17.21 1.09 23.98
CA MET A 320 -16.04 1.41 24.80
C MET A 320 -15.94 2.89 25.16
N PHE A 321 -16.52 3.78 24.36
CA PHE A 321 -16.62 5.20 24.69
C PHE A 321 -17.64 5.45 25.80
N PHE A 322 -18.81 4.81 25.71
CA PHE A 322 -19.92 5.03 26.63
C PHE A 322 -19.67 4.43 28.01
N ASP A 323 -18.86 3.39 28.10
CA ASP A 323 -18.45 2.76 29.35
C ASP A 323 -17.44 3.63 30.14
N LEU A 324 -16.89 4.69 29.54
CA LEU A 324 -16.01 5.63 30.23
C LEU A 324 -16.81 6.60 31.11
N PRO A 325 -16.26 7.07 32.25
CA PRO A 325 -16.78 8.21 33.00
C PRO A 325 -16.96 9.46 32.11
N SER A 326 -17.95 10.30 32.42
CA SER A 326 -18.31 11.46 31.58
C SER A 326 -17.16 12.46 31.40
N GLU A 327 -16.31 12.62 32.42
CA GLU A 327 -15.13 13.47 32.37
C GLU A 327 -14.08 12.91 31.39
N ILE A 328 -13.89 11.59 31.39
CA ILE A 328 -12.96 10.90 30.48
C ILE A 328 -13.50 10.90 29.05
N GLN A 329 -14.82 10.75 28.87
CA GLN A 329 -15.47 10.93 27.57
C GLN A 329 -15.17 12.31 26.97
N ASN A 330 -15.30 13.37 27.75
CA ASN A 330 -15.01 14.72 27.30
C ASN A 330 -13.53 14.92 26.97
N ALA A 331 -12.62 14.42 27.81
CA ALA A 331 -11.18 14.48 27.55
C ALA A 331 -10.79 13.69 26.28
N LEU A 332 -11.45 12.56 26.02
CA LEU A 332 -11.24 11.78 24.81
C LEU A 332 -11.75 12.52 23.57
N LEU A 333 -12.95 13.11 23.62
CA LEU A 333 -13.45 13.95 22.53
C LEU A 333 -12.51 15.14 22.28
N GLU A 334 -11.98 15.76 23.33
CA GLU A 334 -11.01 16.84 23.24
C GLU A 334 -9.73 16.41 22.50
N LEU A 335 -9.13 15.27 22.91
CA LEU A 335 -7.98 14.68 22.24
C LEU A 335 -8.24 14.42 20.75
N LEU A 336 -9.39 13.81 20.45
CA LEU A 336 -9.75 13.40 19.08
C LEU A 336 -10.01 14.61 18.18
N CYS A 337 -10.76 15.58 18.66
CA CYS A 337 -11.03 16.83 17.94
C CYS A 337 -9.76 17.64 17.73
N TRP A 338 -8.89 17.74 18.74
CA TRP A 338 -7.57 18.35 18.60
C TRP A 338 -6.74 17.66 17.52
N SER A 339 -6.72 16.32 17.51
CA SER A 339 -5.90 15.56 16.56
C SER A 339 -6.34 15.69 15.09
N LEU A 340 -7.63 15.96 14.85
CA LEU A 340 -8.23 16.08 13.52
C LEU A 340 -8.53 17.54 13.12
N GLY A 341 -8.45 18.47 14.05
CA GLY A 341 -8.67 19.91 13.85
C GLY A 341 -10.13 20.37 13.90
N SER A 342 -11.13 19.48 13.86
CA SER A 342 -12.54 19.85 14.04
C SER A 342 -13.46 18.68 14.42
N ASN A 343 -14.62 19.01 14.99
CA ASN A 343 -15.68 18.05 15.31
C ASN A 343 -16.27 17.41 14.03
N GLU A 344 -16.40 18.17 12.94
CA GLU A 344 -16.90 17.67 11.66
C GLU A 344 -15.94 16.65 11.04
N ALA A 345 -14.63 16.89 11.15
CA ALA A 345 -13.62 15.95 10.69
C ALA A 345 -13.70 14.63 11.48
N LEU A 346 -13.84 14.72 12.81
CA LEU A 346 -14.05 13.54 13.66
C LEU A 346 -15.32 12.77 13.27
N ALA A 347 -16.45 13.46 13.16
CA ALA A 347 -17.72 12.85 12.76
C ALA A 347 -17.64 12.20 11.38
N HIS A 348 -16.90 12.82 10.44
CA HIS A 348 -16.68 12.26 9.11
C HIS A 348 -15.86 10.97 9.16
N VAL A 349 -14.75 10.93 9.90
CA VAL A 349 -13.92 9.73 10.06
C VAL A 349 -14.72 8.59 10.70
N VAL A 350 -15.48 8.88 11.75
CA VAL A 350 -16.36 7.88 12.40
C VAL A 350 -17.39 7.34 11.41
N ARG A 351 -18.08 8.18 10.63
CA ARG A 351 -19.04 7.75 9.60
C ARG A 351 -18.41 6.91 8.50
N LEU A 352 -17.20 7.26 8.07
CA LEU A 352 -16.49 6.55 6.99
C LEU A 352 -16.07 5.14 7.39
N LYS A 353 -15.66 4.96 8.66
CA LYS A 353 -15.13 3.70 9.17
C LYS A 353 -16.17 2.80 9.86
N SER A 354 -17.37 3.31 10.12
CA SER A 354 -18.43 2.57 10.85
C SER A 354 -19.42 1.87 9.93
N HIS A 355 -20.13 0.88 10.48
CA HIS A 355 -21.26 0.24 9.82
C HIS A 355 -22.53 1.10 9.94
N GLN A 356 -23.23 1.33 8.83
CA GLN A 356 -24.35 2.28 8.72
C GLN A 356 -25.62 1.95 9.54
N ARG A 357 -25.61 0.94 10.42
CA ARG A 357 -26.79 0.47 11.17
C ARG A 357 -26.60 0.33 12.68
N ASP A 358 -25.49 0.79 13.24
CA ASP A 358 -25.25 0.72 14.68
C ASP A 358 -25.84 1.95 15.40
N GLU A 359 -26.78 1.73 16.33
CA GLU A 359 -27.40 2.78 17.13
C GLU A 359 -26.39 3.53 18.02
N ASN A 360 -25.38 2.83 18.54
CA ASN A 360 -24.34 3.45 19.37
C ASN A 360 -23.49 4.43 18.56
N ILE A 361 -23.27 4.17 17.27
CA ILE A 361 -22.59 5.10 16.37
C ILE A 361 -23.43 6.36 16.17
N ILE A 362 -24.76 6.24 16.04
CA ILE A 362 -25.65 7.40 15.90
C ILE A 362 -25.59 8.27 17.17
N ILE A 363 -25.63 7.66 18.36
CA ILE A 363 -25.52 8.37 19.64
C ILE A 363 -24.15 9.04 19.78
N LEU A 364 -23.07 8.35 19.39
CA LEU A 364 -21.71 8.88 19.44
C LEU A 364 -21.56 10.10 18.53
N LEU A 365 -22.08 10.02 17.30
CA LEU A 365 -22.07 11.14 16.35
C LEU A 365 -22.84 12.35 16.87
N ARG A 366 -23.96 12.12 17.58
CA ARG A 366 -24.71 13.19 18.24
C ARG A 366 -23.89 13.84 19.34
N LYS A 367 -23.26 13.06 20.22
CA LYS A 367 -22.35 13.57 21.25
C LYS A 367 -21.20 14.38 20.66
N ILE A 368 -20.58 13.91 19.58
CA ILE A 368 -19.51 14.65 18.87
C ILE A 368 -20.03 16.01 18.36
N SER A 369 -21.25 16.04 17.80
CA SER A 369 -21.82 17.30 17.28
C SER A 369 -22.22 18.29 18.38
N GLU A 370 -22.62 17.80 19.56
CA GLU A 370 -23.02 18.62 20.71
C GLU A 370 -21.82 19.02 21.59
N PHE A 371 -20.63 18.46 21.33
CA PHE A 371 -19.43 18.71 22.09
C PHE A 371 -18.88 20.11 21.82
N ASN A 372 -19.12 21.03 22.75
CA ASN A 372 -18.62 22.41 22.70
C ASN A 372 -17.28 22.60 23.43
N GLY A 373 -16.67 21.52 23.93
CA GLY A 373 -15.37 21.56 24.58
C GLY A 373 -14.24 21.44 23.57
N GLY A 374 -13.13 22.13 23.80
CA GLY A 374 -11.85 21.80 23.17
C GLY A 374 -11.33 22.83 22.18
N PHE A 375 -10.30 23.55 22.62
CA PHE A 375 -9.30 24.34 21.89
C PHE A 375 -9.66 24.83 20.48
N LEU A 376 -9.57 26.15 20.28
CA LEU A 376 -9.35 26.70 18.95
C LEU A 376 -8.13 25.96 18.33
N PRO A 377 -8.16 25.52 17.06
CA PRO A 377 -7.10 24.73 16.41
C PRO A 377 -5.68 25.32 16.50
N THR A 378 -5.55 26.57 16.96
CA THR A 378 -4.33 27.35 17.04
C THR A 378 -3.57 27.28 18.38
N GLU A 379 -4.15 26.74 19.46
CA GLU A 379 -3.47 26.68 20.76
C GLU A 379 -2.83 25.31 21.02
N MET A 380 -1.51 25.29 21.18
CA MET A 380 -0.76 24.07 21.53
C MET A 380 -1.10 23.62 22.96
N PRO A 381 -1.57 22.37 23.16
CA PRO A 381 -1.86 21.87 24.49
C PRO A 381 -0.60 21.84 25.36
N GLN A 382 -0.76 22.19 26.64
CA GLN A 382 0.32 22.09 27.62
C GLN A 382 0.65 20.63 27.93
N ASP A 383 1.90 20.33 28.31
CA ASP A 383 2.35 18.98 28.65
C ASP A 383 1.48 18.26 29.68
N ARG A 384 0.90 18.99 30.66
CA ARG A 384 -0.03 18.41 31.65
C ARG A 384 -1.31 17.84 31.01
N VAL A 385 -1.81 18.51 29.98
CA VAL A 385 -3.02 18.09 29.25
C VAL A 385 -2.67 16.89 28.40
N LEU A 386 -1.55 16.95 27.65
CA LEU A 386 -1.05 15.82 26.87
C LEU A 386 -0.87 14.58 27.75
N LEU A 387 -0.21 14.72 28.91
CA LEU A 387 -0.05 13.64 29.89
C LEU A 387 -1.39 13.06 30.37
N SER A 388 -2.40 13.90 30.61
CA SER A 388 -3.73 13.40 30.99
C SER A 388 -4.40 12.59 29.87
N TRP A 389 -4.26 13.02 28.61
CA TRP A 389 -4.80 12.28 27.47
C TRP A 389 -4.12 10.93 27.25
N LEU A 390 -2.82 10.80 27.53
CA LEU A 390 -2.11 9.53 27.43
C LEU A 390 -2.62 8.46 28.43
N LYS A 391 -3.32 8.87 29.49
CA LYS A 391 -3.90 7.97 30.49
C LYS A 391 -5.27 7.42 30.08
N ILE A 392 -5.88 7.93 29.02
CA ILE A 392 -7.20 7.50 28.56
C ILE A 392 -7.10 6.13 27.87
N ARG A 393 -7.84 5.15 28.40
CA ARG A 393 -7.83 3.73 27.96
C ARG A 393 -9.27 3.21 27.86
N PRO A 394 -9.53 2.17 27.04
CA PRO A 394 -10.79 1.44 27.08
C PRO A 394 -11.13 0.94 28.49
N PRO A 395 -12.42 0.70 28.78
CA PRO A 395 -12.84 0.04 30.02
C PRO A 395 -12.12 -1.30 30.18
N ASP A 396 -11.91 -1.73 31.41
CA ASP A 396 -11.25 -2.99 31.79
C ASP A 396 -9.74 -3.11 31.47
N MET A 397 -9.15 -2.12 30.79
CA MET A 397 -7.72 -2.09 30.50
C MET A 397 -6.95 -1.24 31.53
N ALA A 398 -6.24 -1.92 32.44
CA ALA A 398 -5.50 -1.24 33.49
C ALA A 398 -4.25 -0.50 32.97
N ARG A 399 -3.69 -0.89 31.82
CA ARG A 399 -2.39 -0.38 31.32
C ARG A 399 -2.39 -0.12 29.83
N THR A 400 -1.55 0.84 29.42
CA THR A 400 -1.23 1.14 28.02
C THR A 400 0.14 0.57 27.69
N HIS A 401 0.27 -0.17 26.59
CA HIS A 401 1.59 -0.51 26.04
C HIS A 401 1.87 0.36 24.82
N LEU A 402 2.86 1.24 24.93
CA LEU A 402 3.37 2.01 23.80
C LEU A 402 4.31 1.12 22.99
N LEU A 403 3.91 0.74 21.78
CA LEU A 403 4.64 -0.16 20.89
C LEU A 403 5.50 0.68 19.92
N LEU A 404 6.81 0.60 20.07
CA LEU A 404 7.80 1.30 19.24
C LEU A 404 8.56 0.29 18.37
N LEU A 405 8.58 0.53 17.07
CA LEU A 405 9.47 -0.20 16.14
C LEU A 405 10.72 0.63 15.91
N GLY A 406 11.81 0.25 16.56
CA GLY A 406 13.06 1.02 16.57
C GLY A 406 13.59 1.29 15.17
N ASP A 407 13.73 0.25 14.36
CA ASP A 407 14.37 0.35 13.04
C ASP A 407 13.63 1.32 12.11
N ASP A 408 12.29 1.32 12.08
CA ASP A 408 11.51 2.30 11.31
C ASP A 408 11.61 3.72 11.91
N LEU A 409 11.49 3.84 13.24
CA LEU A 409 11.45 5.12 13.93
C LEU A 409 12.80 5.86 13.92
N PHE A 410 13.94 5.16 13.98
CA PHE A 410 15.26 5.79 13.96
C PHE A 410 15.58 6.48 12.63
N HIS A 411 14.91 6.10 11.54
CA HIS A 411 15.02 6.78 10.26
C HIS A 411 14.12 8.02 10.16
N ILE A 412 13.02 8.05 10.91
CA ILE A 412 12.00 9.11 10.83
C ILE A 412 12.23 10.20 11.89
N LEU A 413 12.50 9.79 13.13
CA LEU A 413 12.61 10.68 14.29
C LEU A 413 14.08 11.07 14.56
N PRO A 414 14.37 12.35 14.82
CA PRO A 414 15.72 12.79 15.10
C PRO A 414 16.22 12.31 16.47
N VAL A 415 17.52 12.12 16.63
CA VAL A 415 18.16 11.74 17.91
C VAL A 415 17.74 12.63 19.09
N LYS A 416 17.50 13.92 18.85
CA LYS A 416 17.02 14.87 19.87
C LYS A 416 15.68 14.44 20.46
N TRP A 417 14.77 13.89 19.65
CA TRP A 417 13.48 13.39 20.11
C TRP A 417 13.67 12.26 21.11
N PHE A 418 14.52 11.28 20.80
CA PHE A 418 14.82 10.17 21.71
C PHE A 418 15.46 10.63 23.01
N LYS A 419 16.33 11.64 22.97
CA LYS A 419 16.91 12.25 24.17
C LYS A 419 15.86 12.93 25.06
N GLN A 420 14.83 13.53 24.47
CA GLN A 420 13.71 14.13 25.20
C GLN A 420 12.71 13.07 25.69
N PHE A 421 12.54 11.98 24.95
CA PHE A 421 11.65 10.88 25.30
C PHE A 421 12.20 9.99 26.42
N ALA A 422 13.52 9.75 26.45
CA ALA A 422 14.18 8.93 27.46
C ALA A 422 13.79 9.26 28.92
N PRO A 423 13.82 10.52 29.39
CA PRO A 423 13.42 10.87 30.75
C PRO A 423 11.91 10.74 31.01
N LEU A 424 11.07 10.65 29.97
CA LEU A 424 9.62 10.47 30.12
C LEU A 424 9.26 9.02 30.43
N ILE A 425 10.07 8.05 29.99
CA ILE A 425 9.75 6.61 30.11
C ILE A 425 9.44 6.20 31.57
N PRO A 426 10.24 6.57 32.60
CA PRO A 426 9.92 6.23 33.99
C PRO A 426 8.63 6.90 34.47
N VAL A 427 8.38 8.15 34.08
CA VAL A 427 7.17 8.91 34.46
C VAL A 427 5.92 8.25 33.87
N LEU A 428 5.98 7.88 32.58
CA LEU A 428 4.90 7.17 31.89
C LEU A 428 4.59 5.82 32.55
N SER A 429 5.61 5.06 32.97
CA SER A 429 5.40 3.75 33.59
C SER A 429 4.69 3.85 34.95
N LEU A 430 4.95 4.91 35.73
CA LEU A 430 4.21 5.21 36.98
C LEU A 430 2.72 5.45 36.72
N ASP A 431 2.39 6.02 35.56
CA ASP A 431 1.02 6.26 35.11
C ASP A 431 0.38 5.02 34.43
N GLY A 432 1.05 3.87 34.47
CA GLY A 432 0.57 2.63 33.84
C GLY A 432 0.75 2.59 32.33
N ILE A 433 1.68 3.38 31.79
CA ILE A 433 2.01 3.45 30.36
C ILE A 433 3.40 2.87 30.16
N ASP A 434 3.48 1.63 29.69
CA ASP A 434 4.74 0.92 29.52
C ASP A 434 5.25 0.99 28.09
N VAL A 435 6.51 1.37 27.95
CA VAL A 435 7.18 1.49 26.66
C VAL A 435 7.77 0.15 26.26
N LYS A 436 7.33 -0.38 25.12
CA LYS A 436 7.83 -1.62 24.53
C LYS A 436 8.50 -1.30 23.20
N LEU A 437 9.82 -1.39 23.18
CA LEU A 437 10.63 -1.13 21.99
C LEU A 437 11.08 -2.45 21.38
N PHE A 438 10.82 -2.65 20.10
CA PHE A 438 11.24 -3.81 19.34
C PHE A 438 12.21 -3.37 18.26
N THR A 439 13.39 -3.98 18.19
CA THR A 439 14.37 -3.61 17.18
C THR A 439 15.31 -4.75 16.81
N SER A 440 15.75 -4.80 15.56
CA SER A 440 16.85 -5.66 15.10
C SER A 440 18.22 -5.00 15.17
N SER A 441 18.26 -3.67 15.15
CA SER A 441 19.49 -2.89 15.19
C SER A 441 19.93 -2.59 16.62
N SER A 442 21.21 -2.28 16.80
CA SER A 442 21.69 -1.73 18.07
C SER A 442 21.22 -0.29 18.23
N LEU A 443 20.83 0.08 19.44
CA LEU A 443 20.45 1.46 19.74
C LEU A 443 21.66 2.40 19.71
N THR A 444 21.47 3.56 19.08
CA THR A 444 22.42 4.67 19.12
C THR A 444 22.21 5.59 20.32
N VAL A 445 21.04 5.49 20.99
CA VAL A 445 20.65 6.32 22.14
C VAL A 445 20.31 5.42 23.33
N SER A 446 20.83 5.75 24.51
CA SER A 446 20.50 5.05 25.75
C SER A 446 19.08 5.39 26.20
N LEU A 447 18.23 4.38 26.34
CA LEU A 447 16.88 4.48 26.88
C LEU A 447 16.79 3.63 28.17
N PRO A 448 16.08 4.09 29.22
CA PRO A 448 15.87 3.33 30.46
C PRO A 448 14.87 2.18 30.27
N LEU A 449 15.27 1.18 29.49
CA LEU A 449 14.48 -0.01 29.14
C LEU A 449 15.23 -1.27 29.59
N GLY A 450 14.52 -2.22 30.21
CA GLY A 450 15.08 -3.56 30.44
C GLY A 450 15.34 -4.25 29.11
N ARG A 451 16.45 -4.98 28.94
CA ARG A 451 16.80 -5.62 27.67
C ARG A 451 16.52 -7.12 27.71
N ILE A 452 15.86 -7.62 26.68
CA ILE A 452 15.73 -9.05 26.39
C ILE A 452 16.14 -9.32 24.93
N GLU A 453 16.86 -10.40 24.72
CA GLU A 453 17.11 -10.93 23.37
C GLU A 453 16.06 -11.99 23.07
N LEU A 454 15.32 -11.78 21.98
CA LEU A 454 14.38 -12.75 21.44
C LEU A 454 15.14 -13.68 20.51
N ILE A 455 15.12 -14.97 20.86
CA ILE A 455 15.62 -16.04 20.01
C ILE A 455 14.45 -17.00 19.81
N TRP A 456 14.05 -17.24 18.57
CA TRP A 456 13.00 -18.20 18.28
C TRP A 456 13.57 -19.62 18.34
N SER A 457 13.12 -20.45 19.28
CA SER A 457 13.61 -21.83 19.36
C SER A 457 13.12 -22.65 18.15
N GLU A 458 13.89 -23.66 17.73
CA GLU A 458 13.51 -24.54 16.61
C GLU A 458 12.13 -25.18 16.84
N GLN A 459 11.92 -25.71 18.05
CA GLN A 459 10.66 -26.29 18.48
C GLN A 459 9.51 -25.28 18.46
N TRP A 460 9.79 -24.03 18.76
CA TRP A 460 8.79 -22.98 18.66
C TRP A 460 8.42 -22.67 17.20
N LEU A 461 9.40 -22.55 16.31
CA LEU A 461 9.17 -22.27 14.89
C LEU A 461 8.35 -23.38 14.23
N LYS A 462 8.65 -24.64 14.54
CA LYS A 462 7.85 -25.80 14.10
C LYS A 462 6.40 -25.71 14.58
N ARG A 463 6.19 -25.56 15.90
CA ARG A 463 4.83 -25.42 16.48
C ARG A 463 4.06 -24.23 15.92
N SER A 464 4.76 -23.12 15.67
CA SER A 464 4.18 -21.91 15.07
C SER A 464 3.72 -22.18 13.63
N LEU A 465 4.53 -22.87 12.84
CA LEU A 465 4.18 -23.29 11.48
C LEU A 465 2.99 -24.25 11.48
N GLU A 466 2.97 -25.25 12.37
CA GLU A 466 1.85 -26.18 12.52
C GLU A 466 0.54 -25.44 12.83
N SER A 467 0.58 -24.56 13.82
CA SER A 467 -0.59 -23.76 14.24
C SER A 467 -1.10 -22.84 13.12
N GLN A 468 -0.20 -22.33 12.28
CA GLN A 468 -0.58 -21.54 11.10
C GLN A 468 -1.28 -22.39 10.04
N PHE A 469 -0.80 -23.61 9.80
CA PHE A 469 -1.48 -24.55 8.91
C PHE A 469 -2.87 -24.91 9.47
N ASP A 470 -2.97 -25.19 10.77
CA ASP A 470 -4.26 -25.52 11.41
C ASP A 470 -5.28 -24.38 11.25
N VAL A 471 -4.85 -23.12 11.37
CA VAL A 471 -5.71 -21.94 11.17
C VAL A 471 -5.96 -21.64 9.68
N ALA A 472 -5.12 -22.13 8.78
CA ALA A 472 -5.29 -21.99 7.34
C ALA A 472 -6.21 -23.04 6.72
N LEU A 473 -6.46 -24.17 7.42
CA LEU A 473 -7.32 -25.26 6.95
C LEU A 473 -8.78 -24.83 6.73
N HIS A 474 -9.41 -25.46 5.74
CA HIS A 474 -10.84 -25.34 5.50
C HIS A 474 -11.65 -25.71 6.75
N THR A 475 -12.70 -24.93 7.03
CA THR A 475 -13.47 -25.03 8.29
C THR A 475 -13.95 -26.46 8.56
N GLU A 476 -14.53 -27.13 7.55
CA GLU A 476 -14.99 -28.52 7.68
C GLU A 476 -13.85 -29.51 7.98
N MET A 477 -12.67 -29.33 7.38
CA MET A 477 -11.52 -30.19 7.64
C MET A 477 -10.99 -30.02 9.06
N ARG A 478 -11.00 -28.78 9.55
CA ARG A 478 -10.65 -28.45 10.93
C ARG A 478 -11.61 -29.08 11.93
N GLU A 479 -12.91 -29.02 11.67
CA GLU A 479 -13.94 -29.65 12.51
C GLU A 479 -13.84 -31.18 12.53
N MET A 480 -13.43 -31.78 11.41
CA MET A 480 -13.17 -33.23 11.31
C MET A 480 -11.85 -33.68 11.96
N GLY A 481 -11.05 -32.74 12.48
CA GLY A 481 -9.75 -33.04 13.09
C GLY A 481 -8.67 -33.48 12.09
N VAL A 482 -8.83 -33.14 10.80
CA VAL A 482 -7.81 -33.39 9.79
C VAL A 482 -6.66 -32.40 10.01
N ALA A 483 -5.43 -32.90 10.05
CA ALA A 483 -4.23 -32.09 10.14
C ALA A 483 -3.47 -32.15 8.81
N ILE A 484 -3.07 -30.99 8.30
CA ILE A 484 -2.16 -30.88 7.16
C ILE A 484 -0.92 -30.15 7.64
N ARG A 485 0.25 -30.70 7.33
CA ARG A 485 1.56 -30.17 7.70
C ARG A 485 2.31 -29.71 6.46
N PHE A 486 3.36 -28.92 6.66
CA PHE A 486 4.15 -28.40 5.55
C PHE A 486 4.73 -29.50 4.65
N HIS A 487 5.23 -30.58 5.25
CA HIS A 487 5.80 -31.72 4.50
C HIS A 487 4.75 -32.44 3.63
N ASP A 488 3.46 -32.40 3.98
CA ASP A 488 2.38 -33.03 3.21
C ASP A 488 2.17 -32.37 1.83
N LEU A 489 2.70 -31.16 1.63
CA LEU A 489 2.67 -30.46 0.35
C LEU A 489 3.65 -31.06 -0.68
N PHE A 490 4.64 -31.86 -0.27
CA PHE A 490 5.72 -32.35 -1.15
C PHE A 490 5.48 -33.74 -1.74
N GLY A 491 4.35 -34.36 -1.42
CA GLY A 491 3.96 -35.67 -1.95
C GLY A 491 4.26 -36.84 -1.03
N PRO A 492 3.79 -38.04 -1.39
CA PRO A 492 3.90 -39.22 -0.54
C PRO A 492 5.36 -39.65 -0.39
N GLY A 493 5.78 -39.93 0.84
CA GLY A 493 7.11 -40.45 1.16
C GLY A 493 8.16 -39.38 1.50
N VAL A 494 7.85 -38.09 1.35
CA VAL A 494 8.72 -36.99 1.78
C VAL A 494 8.57 -36.77 3.29
N THR A 495 9.69 -36.68 3.99
CA THR A 495 9.72 -36.58 5.45
C THR A 495 9.81 -35.13 5.95
N GLU A 496 9.48 -34.92 7.23
CA GLU A 496 9.66 -33.64 7.92
C GLU A 496 11.14 -33.20 7.94
N GLN A 497 12.06 -34.15 8.08
CA GLN A 497 13.51 -33.91 8.05
C GLN A 497 13.98 -33.34 6.70
N GLU A 498 13.36 -33.75 5.61
CA GLU A 498 13.69 -33.30 4.26
C GLU A 498 13.08 -31.94 3.91
N THR A 499 12.14 -31.44 4.72
CA THR A 499 11.33 -30.26 4.40
C THR A 499 11.29 -29.25 5.54
N THR A 500 10.44 -29.45 6.56
CA THR A 500 10.25 -28.54 7.69
C THR A 500 11.56 -28.28 8.43
N ASP A 501 12.35 -29.30 8.72
CA ASP A 501 13.61 -29.14 9.44
C ASP A 501 14.61 -28.29 8.66
N LYS A 502 14.73 -28.52 7.35
CA LYS A 502 15.56 -27.70 6.46
C LYS A 502 15.07 -26.26 6.41
N LEU A 503 13.76 -26.05 6.29
CA LEU A 503 13.16 -24.71 6.27
C LEU A 503 13.46 -23.94 7.56
N VAL A 504 13.25 -24.56 8.72
CA VAL A 504 13.50 -23.94 10.02
C VAL A 504 14.98 -23.66 10.22
N PHE A 505 15.86 -24.61 9.89
CA PHE A 505 17.31 -24.42 10.00
C PHE A 505 17.80 -23.26 9.12
N SER A 506 17.41 -23.23 7.85
CA SER A 506 17.77 -22.16 6.90
C SER A 506 17.15 -20.80 7.22
N SER A 507 16.12 -20.75 8.07
CA SER A 507 15.56 -19.48 8.54
C SER A 507 16.51 -18.72 9.48
N ASN A 508 17.61 -19.34 9.93
CA ASN A 508 18.49 -18.81 10.98
C ASN A 508 17.71 -18.46 12.26
N TYR A 509 16.74 -19.31 12.61
CA TYR A 509 15.88 -19.11 13.78
C TYR A 509 15.12 -17.78 13.77
N SER A 510 14.69 -17.33 12.58
CA SER A 510 13.85 -16.14 12.38
C SER A 510 12.48 -16.58 11.84
N LEU A 511 11.42 -16.21 12.54
CA LEU A 511 10.05 -16.47 12.08
C LEU A 511 9.81 -15.79 10.74
N ALA A 512 10.14 -14.50 10.64
CA ALA A 512 9.91 -13.76 9.40
C ALA A 512 10.68 -14.34 8.21
N HIS A 513 11.93 -14.76 8.43
CA HIS A 513 12.71 -15.40 7.38
C HIS A 513 12.09 -16.75 6.97
N MET A 514 11.65 -17.56 7.93
CA MET A 514 10.95 -18.83 7.66
C MET A 514 9.70 -18.61 6.80
N LEU A 515 8.86 -17.63 7.16
CA LEU A 515 7.66 -17.28 6.40
C LEU A 515 8.00 -16.75 4.99
N ASN A 516 9.07 -15.98 4.86
CA ASN A 516 9.55 -15.49 3.57
C ASN A 516 10.01 -16.64 2.66
N LEU A 517 10.79 -17.58 3.19
CA LEU A 517 11.25 -18.76 2.48
C LEU A 517 10.07 -19.62 1.99
N GLY A 518 9.07 -19.84 2.86
CA GLY A 518 7.84 -20.54 2.47
C GLY A 518 7.06 -19.82 1.37
N ASN A 519 6.88 -18.50 1.49
CA ASN A 519 6.25 -17.69 0.45
C ASN A 519 7.02 -17.72 -0.88
N ARG A 520 8.35 -17.66 -0.83
CA ARG A 520 9.22 -17.75 -2.02
C ARG A 520 9.09 -19.10 -2.70
N LEU A 521 8.99 -20.19 -1.93
CA LEU A 521 8.76 -21.52 -2.46
C LEU A 521 7.40 -21.62 -3.16
N LEU A 522 6.33 -21.17 -2.51
CA LEU A 522 4.99 -21.16 -3.09
C LEU A 522 4.91 -20.32 -4.37
N GLN A 523 5.59 -19.16 -4.38
CA GLN A 523 5.73 -18.32 -5.56
C GLN A 523 6.49 -19.02 -6.68
N TYR A 524 7.65 -19.60 -6.38
CA TYR A 524 8.45 -20.33 -7.33
C TYR A 524 7.64 -21.46 -7.98
N HIS A 525 6.91 -22.23 -7.17
CA HIS A 525 6.03 -23.31 -7.63
C HIS A 525 4.95 -22.80 -8.60
N CYS A 526 4.21 -21.76 -8.21
CA CYS A 526 3.14 -21.20 -9.03
C CYS A 526 3.66 -20.63 -10.36
N GLU A 527 4.84 -20.01 -10.37
CA GLU A 527 5.44 -19.41 -11.57
C GLU A 527 6.10 -20.45 -12.49
N LYS A 528 6.72 -21.50 -11.94
CA LYS A 528 7.51 -22.48 -12.71
C LYS A 528 6.75 -23.74 -13.10
N ARG A 529 5.94 -24.27 -12.17
CA ARG A 529 5.23 -25.55 -12.32
C ARG A 529 3.76 -25.34 -12.66
N GLY A 530 3.17 -24.24 -12.19
CA GLY A 530 1.77 -23.89 -12.42
C GLY A 530 0.80 -24.65 -11.51
N VAL A 531 -0.49 -24.29 -11.54
CA VAL A 531 -1.51 -24.77 -10.60
C VAL A 531 -1.92 -26.24 -10.82
N PHE A 532 -1.58 -26.82 -11.98
CA PHE A 532 -1.88 -28.23 -12.29
C PHE A 532 -0.98 -29.21 -11.56
N GLU A 533 0.22 -28.77 -11.15
CA GLU A 533 1.12 -29.59 -10.37
C GLU A 533 0.62 -29.68 -8.93
N LYS A 534 0.42 -30.92 -8.45
CA LYS A 534 -0.20 -31.17 -7.16
C LYS A 534 0.80 -31.01 -6.02
N TYR A 535 2.06 -31.37 -6.21
CA TYR A 535 3.03 -31.40 -5.11
C TYR A 535 4.16 -30.40 -5.32
N LEU A 536 4.71 -29.91 -4.21
CA LEU A 536 5.98 -29.22 -4.18
C LEU A 536 7.12 -30.23 -4.37
N TYR A 537 8.26 -29.75 -4.86
CA TYR A 537 9.46 -30.57 -5.07
C TYR A 537 10.54 -30.21 -4.06
N VAL A 538 11.24 -31.21 -3.51
CA VAL A 538 12.32 -30.99 -2.55
C VAL A 538 13.48 -30.23 -3.21
N GLU A 539 13.73 -30.44 -4.50
CA GLU A 539 14.73 -29.71 -5.27
C GLU A 539 14.39 -28.22 -5.41
N ASP A 540 13.10 -27.89 -5.54
CA ASP A 540 12.62 -26.52 -5.60
C ASP A 540 12.82 -25.83 -4.23
N LEU A 541 12.54 -26.55 -3.13
CA LEU A 541 12.86 -26.09 -1.77
C LEU A 541 14.36 -25.84 -1.61
N GLU A 542 15.23 -26.80 -1.96
CA GLU A 542 16.69 -26.63 -1.86
C GLU A 542 17.20 -25.45 -2.69
N THR A 543 16.62 -25.22 -3.87
CA THR A 543 16.93 -24.05 -4.70
C THR A 543 16.61 -22.74 -3.98
N ILE A 544 15.47 -22.67 -3.30
CA ILE A 544 15.07 -21.48 -2.53
C ILE A 544 15.94 -21.31 -1.28
N LEU A 545 16.24 -22.38 -0.56
CA LEU A 545 17.07 -22.34 0.64
C LEU A 545 18.52 -21.94 0.34
N ASN A 546 19.08 -22.38 -0.79
CA ASN A 546 20.45 -22.03 -1.21
C ASN A 546 20.57 -20.62 -1.82
N SER A 547 19.45 -19.99 -2.16
CA SER A 547 19.40 -18.64 -2.73
C SER A 547 18.93 -17.58 -1.74
N ALA A 548 18.84 -17.94 -0.45
CA ALA A 548 18.57 -17.06 0.68
C ALA A 548 19.87 -16.83 1.46
#